data_AF-A0A969WND6-F1
#
_entry.id   AF-A0A969WND6-F1
#
_cell.length_a   1.000
_cell.length_b   1.000
_cell.length_c   1.000
_cell.angle_alpha   90.00
_cell.angle_beta   90.00
_cell.angle_gamma   90.00
#
_symmetry.space_group_name_H-M   'P 1'
#
loop_
_entity.id
_entity.type
_entity.pdbx_description
1 polymer ?
#
loop_
_entity_poly.entity_id
_entity_poly.type
_entity_poly.pdbx_seq_one_letter_code
_entity_poly.pdbx_strand_id
1 'polypeptide(L)'
;MIKEYTQVNIDWNWFFSALAQSGAALIAIIAAFIISKLLGESEKQEILSDDYLSFEMKRKDLIRRIDNSPFDWCDRLTIKYSSKIRNAIKDGLFAEVEDLGDEGKIEALFIVEPNLYGVDNCIDYLNERIEEYDINYPSGIRPSSFAPDGLWHKISNKKEQISSLELDSLHLIELFENLKKSFHNKALTFKPIKITIFFLMFGLFFNVIYPLHFLPLKINENPVLVYTLDNFLKLFFSTKGFLLLLLFLFIEGIFIYFLIFIYKIEKKYKSLINGITDDILDVKSYSSFFHNN
;
A
#
# COMPACT_ATOMS: atom_id res chain seq x y z
N MET A 1 78.85 -25.70 6.90
CA MET A 1 77.92 -25.18 5.87
C MET A 1 76.61 -24.88 6.60
N ILE A 2 76.52 -23.71 7.22
CA ILE A 2 75.36 -23.28 8.01
C ILE A 2 74.40 -22.61 7.02
N LYS A 3 73.20 -23.16 6.86
CA LYS A 3 72.12 -22.53 6.10
C LYS A 3 71.69 -21.28 6.87
N GLU A 4 72.04 -20.11 6.36
CA GLU A 4 71.36 -18.86 6.69
C GLU A 4 69.88 -19.02 6.32
N TYR A 5 69.03 -19.19 7.33
CA TYR A 5 67.61 -18.94 7.18
C TYR A 5 67.45 -17.43 7.02
N THR A 6 67.35 -16.96 5.77
CA THR A 6 66.80 -15.64 5.49
C THR A 6 65.39 -15.58 6.05
N GLN A 7 65.23 -15.00 7.24
CA GLN A 7 63.94 -14.56 7.73
C GLN A 7 63.39 -13.59 6.69
N VAL A 8 62.33 -14.00 5.99
CA VAL A 8 61.55 -13.10 5.14
C VAL A 8 60.91 -12.08 6.08
N ASN A 9 61.54 -10.92 6.21
CA ASN A 9 60.99 -9.84 7.02
C ASN A 9 59.85 -9.23 6.20
N ILE A 10 58.61 -9.50 6.62
CA ILE A 10 57.43 -8.93 5.98
C ILE A 10 57.49 -7.41 6.17
N ASP A 11 57.40 -6.65 5.07
CA ASP A 11 57.24 -5.20 5.15
C ASP A 11 55.82 -4.88 5.64
N TRP A 12 55.69 -4.74 6.96
CA TRP A 12 54.45 -4.41 7.62
C TRP A 12 53.87 -3.06 7.16
N ASN A 13 54.72 -2.10 6.75
CA ASN A 13 54.24 -0.84 6.21
C ASN A 13 53.51 -1.05 4.88
N TRP A 14 54.10 -1.86 4.00
CA TRP A 14 53.47 -2.25 2.75
C TRP A 14 52.17 -3.03 3.00
N PHE A 15 52.19 -4.01 3.90
CA PHE A 15 51.03 -4.83 4.22
C PHE A 15 49.84 -3.99 4.72
N PHE A 16 50.03 -3.16 5.75
CA PHE A 16 48.94 -2.35 6.30
C PHE A 16 48.47 -1.26 5.34
N SER A 17 49.36 -0.70 4.53
CA SER A 17 48.99 0.26 3.49
C SER A 17 48.14 -0.40 2.39
N ALA A 18 48.55 -1.58 1.90
CA ALA A 18 47.82 -2.33 0.89
C ALA A 18 46.46 -2.83 1.42
N LEU A 19 46.41 -3.28 2.68
CA LEU A 19 45.17 -3.67 3.35
C LEU A 19 44.21 -2.49 3.49
N ALA A 20 44.70 -1.34 3.97
CA ALA A 20 43.87 -0.13 4.11
C ALA A 20 43.34 0.38 2.75
N GLN A 21 44.17 0.39 1.72
CA GLN A 21 43.78 0.83 0.37
C GLN A 21 42.75 -0.12 -0.25
N SER A 22 42.99 -1.43 -0.19
CA SER A 22 42.05 -2.43 -0.73
C SER A 22 40.73 -2.45 0.04
N GLY A 23 40.78 -2.35 1.38
CA GLY A 23 39.61 -2.23 2.24
C GLY A 23 38.79 -0.98 1.94
N ALA A 24 39.44 0.18 1.81
CA ALA A 24 38.78 1.44 1.45
C ALA A 24 38.12 1.36 0.07
N ALA A 25 38.80 0.78 -0.93
CA ALA A 25 38.25 0.60 -2.27
C ALA A 25 37.02 -0.31 -2.27
N LEU A 26 37.06 -1.44 -1.55
CA LEU A 26 35.92 -2.35 -1.42
C LEU A 26 34.71 -1.67 -0.77
N ILE A 27 34.94 -0.96 0.34
CA ILE A 27 33.89 -0.22 1.05
C ILE A 27 33.29 0.85 0.14
N ALA A 28 34.12 1.59 -0.62
CA ALA A 28 33.65 2.61 -1.54
C ALA A 28 32.73 2.05 -2.62
N ILE A 29 33.08 0.90 -3.22
CA ILE A 29 32.27 0.23 -4.24
C ILE A 29 30.91 -0.21 -3.66
N ILE A 30 30.92 -0.88 -2.50
CA ILE A 30 29.68 -1.36 -1.87
C ILE A 30 28.82 -0.17 -1.43
N ALA A 31 29.41 0.88 -0.86
CA ALA A 31 28.72 2.09 -0.45
C ALA A 31 28.06 2.77 -1.66
N ALA A 32 28.78 2.94 -2.78
CA ALA A 32 28.24 3.53 -4.00
C ALA A 32 27.01 2.75 -4.51
N PHE A 33 27.10 1.41 -4.57
CA PHE A 33 25.98 0.57 -5.00
C PHE A 33 24.75 0.71 -4.07
N ILE A 34 24.98 0.72 -2.76
CA ILE A 34 23.90 0.87 -1.77
C ILE A 34 23.24 2.24 -1.88
N ILE A 35 24.03 3.31 -2.03
CA ILE A 35 23.52 4.67 -2.19
C ILE A 35 22.69 4.78 -3.48
N SER A 36 23.19 4.29 -4.61
CA SER A 36 22.45 4.29 -5.88
C SER A 36 21.13 3.52 -5.77
N LYS A 37 21.15 2.35 -5.13
CA LYS A 37 19.94 1.56 -4.90
C LYS A 37 18.93 2.31 -4.02
N LEU A 38 19.41 2.98 -2.98
CA LEU A 38 18.58 3.72 -2.05
C LEU A 38 17.93 4.96 -2.69
N LEU A 39 18.68 5.70 -3.51
CA LEU A 39 18.13 6.82 -4.29
C LEU A 39 17.07 6.33 -5.28
N GLY A 40 17.33 5.24 -6.01
CA GLY A 40 16.34 4.66 -6.91
C GLY A 40 15.07 4.14 -6.22
N GLU A 41 15.16 3.70 -4.96
CA GLU A 41 13.96 3.33 -4.19
C GLU A 41 13.21 4.55 -3.62
N SER A 42 13.89 5.68 -3.42
CA SER A 42 13.25 6.94 -3.04
C SER A 42 12.43 7.55 -4.17
N GLU A 43 12.94 7.53 -5.41
CA GLU A 43 12.20 7.97 -6.60
C GLU A 43 10.96 7.10 -6.84
N LYS A 44 11.11 5.77 -6.77
CA LYS A 44 9.97 4.84 -6.87
C LYS A 44 8.93 5.06 -5.78
N GLN A 45 9.36 5.43 -4.57
CA GLN A 45 8.43 5.75 -3.51
C GLN A 45 7.57 6.96 -3.86
N GLU A 46 8.16 7.99 -4.45
CA GLU A 46 7.44 9.19 -4.86
C GLU A 46 6.36 8.85 -5.90
N ILE A 47 6.72 8.08 -6.93
CA ILE A 47 5.78 7.59 -7.95
C ILE A 47 4.61 6.82 -7.31
N LEU A 48 4.91 5.85 -6.43
CA LEU A 48 3.85 5.06 -5.78
C LEU A 48 2.99 5.91 -4.83
N SER A 49 3.56 6.97 -4.24
CA SER A 49 2.82 7.92 -3.41
C SER A 49 1.86 8.75 -4.26
N ASP A 50 2.26 9.13 -5.46
CA ASP A 50 1.41 9.85 -6.40
C ASP A 50 0.32 8.94 -6.96
N ASP A 51 0.63 7.68 -7.25
CA ASP A 51 -0.34 6.66 -7.64
C ASP A 51 -1.42 6.49 -6.56
N TYR A 52 -1.02 6.39 -5.28
CA TYR A 52 -1.95 6.33 -4.15
C TYR A 52 -2.90 7.53 -4.13
N LEU A 53 -2.37 8.75 -4.23
CA LEU A 53 -3.19 9.97 -4.24
C LEU A 53 -4.13 10.00 -5.44
N SER A 54 -3.66 9.57 -6.61
CA SER A 54 -4.47 9.50 -7.83
C SER A 54 -5.64 8.51 -7.67
N PHE A 55 -5.40 7.36 -7.04
CA PHE A 55 -6.43 6.36 -6.78
C PHE A 55 -7.41 6.82 -5.71
N GLU A 56 -6.94 7.55 -4.70
CA GLU A 56 -7.81 8.17 -3.70
C GLU A 56 -8.74 9.22 -4.32
N MET A 57 -8.23 10.04 -5.25
CA MET A 57 -9.07 10.98 -6.01
C MET A 57 -10.10 10.25 -6.87
N LYS A 58 -9.68 9.18 -7.57
CA LYS A 58 -10.60 8.33 -8.35
C LYS A 58 -11.68 7.71 -7.48
N ARG A 59 -11.33 7.23 -6.28
CA ARG A 59 -12.29 6.70 -5.29
C ARG A 59 -13.32 7.75 -4.91
N LYS A 60 -12.88 8.96 -4.55
CA LYS A 60 -13.79 10.06 -4.17
C LYS A 60 -14.74 10.43 -5.31
N ASP A 61 -14.23 10.49 -6.53
CA ASP A 61 -15.09 10.75 -7.69
C ASP A 61 -16.07 9.60 -7.97
N LEU A 62 -15.62 8.35 -7.81
CA LEU A 62 -16.46 7.17 -8.00
C LEU A 62 -17.59 7.11 -6.96
N ILE A 63 -17.28 7.33 -5.68
CA ILE A 63 -18.30 7.43 -4.61
C ILE A 63 -19.31 8.52 -4.95
N ARG A 64 -18.84 9.72 -5.35
CA ARG A 64 -19.73 10.80 -5.77
C ARG A 64 -20.63 10.40 -6.95
N ARG A 65 -20.13 9.63 -7.92
CA ARG A 65 -20.93 9.14 -9.06
C ARG A 65 -21.96 8.10 -8.61
N ILE A 66 -21.59 7.22 -7.68
CA ILE A 66 -22.47 6.23 -7.07
C ILE A 66 -23.58 6.93 -6.26
N ASP A 67 -23.25 7.90 -5.41
CA ASP A 67 -24.23 8.64 -4.59
C ASP A 67 -25.27 9.37 -5.44
N ASN A 68 -24.88 9.84 -6.64
CA ASN A 68 -25.77 10.48 -7.60
C ASN A 68 -26.49 9.49 -8.54
N SER A 69 -26.25 8.19 -8.38
CA SER A 69 -26.85 7.17 -9.23
C SER A 69 -28.32 6.92 -8.84
N PRO A 70 -29.22 6.78 -9.83
CA PRO A 70 -30.66 6.77 -9.58
C PRO A 70 -31.18 5.38 -9.19
N PHE A 71 -30.61 4.77 -8.14
CA PHE A 71 -31.00 3.44 -7.63
C PHE A 71 -32.50 3.39 -7.31
N ASP A 72 -32.98 4.34 -6.51
CA ASP A 72 -34.39 4.52 -6.13
C ASP A 72 -35.33 4.65 -7.33
N TRP A 73 -34.91 5.43 -8.33
CA TRP A 73 -35.72 5.66 -9.52
C TRP A 73 -35.89 4.37 -10.34
N CYS A 74 -34.84 3.55 -10.45
CA CYS A 74 -34.89 2.25 -11.12
C CYS A 74 -35.83 1.28 -10.39
N ASP A 75 -35.70 1.18 -9.06
CA ASP A 75 -36.52 0.29 -8.24
C ASP A 75 -37.98 0.72 -8.25
N ARG A 76 -38.29 2.00 -7.98
CA ARG A 76 -39.65 2.57 -8.00
C ARG A 76 -40.36 2.32 -9.33
N LEU A 77 -39.69 2.54 -10.45
CA LEU A 77 -40.29 2.33 -11.77
C LEU A 77 -40.46 0.85 -12.10
N THR A 78 -39.54 0.01 -11.66
CA THR A 78 -39.67 -1.44 -11.80
C THR A 78 -40.87 -1.94 -10.99
N ILE A 79 -41.01 -1.52 -9.73
CA ILE A 79 -42.17 -1.84 -8.87
C ILE A 79 -43.47 -1.34 -9.49
N LYS A 80 -43.48 -0.11 -10.01
CA LYS A 80 -44.68 0.52 -10.58
C LYS A 80 -45.18 -0.16 -11.86
N TYR A 81 -44.28 -0.55 -12.76
CA TYR A 81 -44.65 -0.97 -14.11
C TYR A 81 -44.39 -2.45 -14.42
N SER A 82 -43.71 -3.20 -13.53
CA SER A 82 -43.47 -4.63 -13.73
C SER A 82 -44.77 -5.41 -13.72
N SER A 83 -45.01 -6.17 -14.80
CA SER A 83 -46.14 -7.09 -14.88
C SER A 83 -46.02 -8.23 -13.88
N LYS A 84 -44.80 -8.67 -13.54
CA LYS A 84 -44.55 -9.73 -12.56
C LYS A 84 -45.01 -9.33 -11.17
N ILE A 85 -44.62 -8.13 -10.73
CA ILE A 85 -45.01 -7.57 -9.42
C ILE A 85 -46.52 -7.36 -9.38
N ARG A 86 -47.11 -6.82 -10.44
CA ARG A 86 -48.57 -6.66 -10.53
C ARG A 86 -49.32 -7.99 -10.41
N ASN A 87 -48.87 -9.02 -11.11
CA ASN A 87 -49.50 -10.33 -11.04
C ASN A 87 -49.36 -10.90 -9.63
N ALA A 88 -48.17 -10.83 -9.04
CA ALA A 88 -47.95 -11.25 -7.66
C ALA A 88 -48.85 -10.53 -6.63
N ILE A 89 -49.12 -9.23 -6.80
CA ILE A 89 -50.09 -8.49 -5.96
C ILE A 89 -51.51 -9.04 -6.14
N LYS A 90 -51.94 -9.26 -7.38
CA LYS A 90 -53.27 -9.81 -7.69
C LYS A 90 -53.47 -11.25 -7.22
N ASP A 91 -52.40 -12.03 -7.29
CA ASP A 91 -52.38 -13.43 -6.87
C ASP A 91 -52.34 -13.57 -5.34
N GLY A 92 -52.33 -12.44 -4.61
CA GLY A 92 -52.41 -12.40 -3.15
C GLY A 92 -51.07 -12.63 -2.45
N LEU A 93 -49.96 -12.72 -3.19
CA LEU A 93 -48.62 -12.98 -2.63
C LEU A 93 -48.22 -11.97 -1.55
N PHE A 94 -48.72 -10.73 -1.67
CA PHE A 94 -48.47 -9.64 -0.72
C PHE A 94 -49.72 -9.30 0.13
N ALA A 95 -50.86 -9.97 -0.07
CA ALA A 95 -52.14 -9.70 0.59
C ALA A 95 -52.40 -10.60 1.81
N GLU A 96 -51.75 -11.77 1.90
CA GLU A 96 -51.74 -12.59 3.13
C GLU A 96 -50.84 -12.00 4.24
N VAL A 97 -50.54 -10.69 4.18
CA VAL A 97 -49.36 -10.07 4.81
C VAL A 97 -49.72 -8.87 5.69
N GLU A 98 -50.68 -9.04 6.60
CA GLU A 98 -50.61 -8.33 7.89
C GLU A 98 -49.58 -9.00 8.84
N ASP A 99 -49.20 -10.26 8.58
CA ASP A 99 -48.36 -11.08 9.48
C ASP A 99 -46.85 -11.19 9.12
N LEU A 100 -46.37 -10.89 7.91
CA LEU A 100 -44.92 -11.06 7.57
C LEU A 100 -44.00 -9.88 7.94
N GLY A 101 -44.54 -8.73 8.38
CA GLY A 101 -43.74 -7.53 8.61
C GLY A 101 -43.03 -7.01 7.34
N ASP A 102 -42.25 -5.94 7.47
CA ASP A 102 -41.59 -5.30 6.33
C ASP A 102 -40.49 -6.19 5.71
N GLU A 103 -39.76 -6.97 6.52
CA GLU A 103 -38.71 -7.87 6.06
C GLU A 103 -39.25 -8.97 5.12
N GLY A 104 -40.38 -9.59 5.44
CA GLY A 104 -40.95 -10.65 4.60
C GLY A 104 -41.53 -10.12 3.27
N LYS A 105 -42.04 -8.88 3.26
CA LYS A 105 -42.45 -8.20 2.02
C LYS A 105 -41.25 -7.92 1.10
N ILE A 106 -40.11 -7.51 1.68
CA ILE A 106 -38.86 -7.31 0.94
C ILE A 106 -38.38 -8.63 0.33
N GLU A 107 -38.37 -9.71 1.11
CA GLU A 107 -37.93 -11.03 0.63
C GLU A 107 -38.81 -11.54 -0.53
N ALA A 108 -40.14 -11.45 -0.39
CA ALA A 108 -41.07 -11.79 -1.46
C ALA A 108 -40.87 -10.93 -2.73
N LEU A 109 -40.58 -9.63 -2.55
CA LEU A 109 -40.30 -8.72 -3.65
C LEU A 109 -39.04 -9.13 -4.42
N PHE A 110 -37.97 -9.53 -3.73
CA PHE A 110 -36.74 -10.01 -4.35
C PHE A 110 -36.88 -11.38 -5.01
N ILE A 111 -37.78 -12.24 -4.54
CA ILE A 111 -38.12 -13.49 -5.24
C ILE A 111 -38.78 -13.19 -6.59
N VAL A 112 -39.67 -12.20 -6.65
CA VAL A 112 -40.40 -11.83 -7.87
C VAL A 112 -39.53 -11.03 -8.84
N GLU A 113 -38.73 -10.09 -8.34
CA GLU A 113 -37.70 -9.41 -9.12
C GLU A 113 -36.35 -9.35 -8.39
N PRO A 114 -35.44 -10.30 -8.69
CA PRO A 114 -34.12 -10.35 -8.06
C PRO A 114 -33.19 -9.21 -8.50
N ASN A 115 -33.56 -8.46 -9.55
CA ASN A 115 -32.74 -7.39 -10.12
C ASN A 115 -33.00 -6.01 -9.50
N LEU A 116 -33.68 -5.95 -8.35
CA LEU A 116 -33.88 -4.73 -7.59
C LEU A 116 -32.61 -4.43 -6.78
N TYR A 117 -32.35 -3.14 -6.53
CA TYR A 117 -31.22 -2.74 -5.70
C TYR A 117 -31.55 -2.80 -4.21
N GLY A 118 -32.83 -2.72 -3.85
CA GLY A 118 -33.25 -2.88 -2.46
C GLY A 118 -33.13 -1.60 -1.64
N VAL A 119 -33.50 -0.47 -2.23
CA VAL A 119 -33.48 0.81 -1.51
C VAL A 119 -34.50 0.79 -0.35
N ASP A 120 -34.19 1.43 0.78
CA ASP A 120 -35.02 1.42 2.00
C ASP A 120 -36.50 1.75 1.74
N ASN A 121 -36.78 2.64 0.77
CA ASN A 121 -38.13 3.07 0.42
C ASN A 121 -38.90 2.09 -0.49
N CYS A 122 -38.34 0.93 -0.84
CA CYS A 122 -38.99 -0.07 -1.70
C CYS A 122 -40.32 -0.57 -1.10
N ILE A 123 -40.41 -0.69 0.21
CA ILE A 123 -41.64 -1.09 0.91
C ILE A 123 -42.72 -0.02 0.82
N ASP A 124 -42.37 1.26 0.96
CA ASP A 124 -43.32 2.35 0.81
C ASP A 124 -43.93 2.34 -0.60
N TYR A 125 -43.09 2.18 -1.63
CA TYR A 125 -43.57 2.08 -3.01
C TYR A 125 -44.42 0.83 -3.25
N LEU A 126 -44.06 -0.30 -2.64
CA LEU A 126 -44.83 -1.54 -2.76
C LEU A 126 -46.19 -1.41 -2.08
N ASN A 127 -46.24 -0.87 -0.86
CA ASN A 127 -47.47 -0.65 -0.10
C ASN A 127 -48.44 0.29 -0.85
N GLU A 128 -47.94 1.40 -1.42
CA GLU A 128 -48.75 2.27 -2.30
C GLU A 128 -49.37 1.51 -3.47
N ARG A 129 -48.65 0.54 -4.06
CA ARG A 129 -49.18 -0.28 -5.17
C ARG A 129 -50.19 -1.32 -4.69
N ILE A 130 -49.99 -1.93 -3.52
CA ILE A 130 -50.92 -2.89 -2.95
C ILE A 130 -52.27 -2.21 -2.71
N GLU A 131 -52.28 -1.01 -2.10
CA GLU A 131 -53.49 -0.21 -1.90
C GLU A 131 -54.21 0.14 -3.22
N GLU A 132 -53.46 0.45 -4.28
CA GLU A 132 -54.02 0.79 -5.60
C GLU A 132 -54.68 -0.41 -6.30
N TYR A 133 -54.23 -1.64 -6.01
CA TYR A 133 -54.76 -2.87 -6.59
C TYR A 133 -55.74 -3.62 -5.68
N ASP A 134 -55.91 -3.17 -4.43
CA ASP A 134 -56.89 -3.75 -3.51
C ASP A 134 -58.33 -3.52 -4.02
N ILE A 135 -59.13 -4.59 -3.92
CA ILE A 135 -60.35 -4.83 -4.68
C ILE A 135 -61.50 -3.91 -4.21
N ASN A 136 -61.33 -3.22 -3.07
CA ASN A 136 -62.32 -2.32 -2.47
C ASN A 136 -62.24 -0.85 -2.95
N TYR A 137 -61.37 -0.52 -3.91
CA TYR A 137 -61.31 0.83 -4.46
C TYR A 137 -62.54 1.15 -5.33
N PRO A 138 -63.27 2.26 -5.06
CA PRO A 138 -64.41 2.65 -5.86
C PRO A 138 -63.96 2.89 -7.31
N SER A 139 -64.76 2.39 -8.25
CA SER A 139 -64.53 2.31 -9.70
C SER A 139 -64.35 3.66 -10.41
N GLY A 140 -63.33 4.42 -10.03
CA GLY A 140 -62.86 5.63 -10.69
C GLY A 140 -61.52 5.37 -11.34
N ILE A 141 -61.46 5.56 -12.66
CA ILE A 141 -60.25 5.70 -13.51
C ILE A 141 -59.03 4.96 -12.96
N ARG A 142 -58.93 3.65 -13.27
CA ARG A 142 -57.66 2.92 -13.09
C ARG A 142 -56.58 3.66 -13.88
N PRO A 143 -55.51 4.18 -13.27
CA PRO A 143 -54.46 4.86 -14.02
C PRO A 143 -53.88 3.90 -15.05
N SER A 144 -53.56 4.43 -16.22
CA SER A 144 -53.03 3.64 -17.33
C SER A 144 -51.76 2.93 -16.86
N SER A 145 -51.92 1.64 -16.63
CA SER A 145 -50.93 0.77 -16.01
C SER A 145 -49.81 0.36 -16.99
N PHE A 146 -49.81 0.94 -18.19
CA PHE A 146 -48.84 0.66 -19.23
C PHE A 146 -47.58 1.51 -19.01
N ALA A 147 -46.43 0.87 -19.10
CA ALA A 147 -45.15 1.56 -19.12
C ALA A 147 -45.13 2.55 -20.30
N PRO A 148 -44.68 3.80 -20.11
CA PRO A 148 -44.43 4.71 -21.21
C PRO A 148 -43.45 4.10 -22.23
N ASP A 149 -43.62 4.44 -23.50
CA ASP A 149 -42.75 3.94 -24.57
C ASP A 149 -41.27 4.23 -24.27
N GLY A 150 -40.44 3.19 -24.43
CA GLY A 150 -39.00 3.26 -24.18
C GLY A 150 -38.58 3.32 -22.71
N LEU A 151 -39.50 3.21 -21.74
CA LEU A 151 -39.16 3.19 -20.30
C LEU A 151 -38.15 2.10 -19.97
N TRP A 152 -38.40 0.86 -20.43
CA TRP A 152 -37.54 -0.28 -20.14
C TRP A 152 -36.13 -0.10 -20.71
N HIS A 153 -35.99 0.53 -21.88
CA HIS A 153 -34.69 0.87 -22.43
C HIS A 153 -33.97 1.92 -21.57
N LYS A 154 -34.68 2.91 -21.03
CA LYS A 154 -34.09 3.90 -20.10
C LYS A 154 -33.65 3.24 -18.79
N ILE A 155 -34.46 2.35 -18.23
CA ILE A 155 -34.12 1.58 -17.02
C ILE A 155 -32.90 0.69 -17.29
N SER A 156 -32.89 -0.07 -18.39
CA SER A 156 -31.74 -0.92 -18.76
C SER A 156 -30.46 -0.12 -18.87
N ASN A 157 -30.47 1.00 -19.61
CA ASN A 157 -29.31 1.87 -19.75
C ASN A 157 -28.83 2.42 -18.38
N LYS A 158 -29.75 2.73 -17.47
CA LYS A 158 -29.37 3.15 -16.10
C LYS A 158 -28.81 2.02 -15.27
N LYS A 159 -29.33 0.79 -15.40
CA LYS A 159 -28.77 -0.38 -14.74
C LYS A 159 -27.38 -0.72 -15.26
N GLU A 160 -27.16 -0.65 -16.58
CA GLU A 160 -25.83 -0.82 -17.19
C GLU A 160 -24.83 0.22 -16.67
N GLN A 161 -25.25 1.48 -16.53
CA GLN A 161 -24.41 2.52 -15.90
C GLN A 161 -24.04 2.16 -14.45
N ILE A 162 -25.00 1.68 -13.66
CA ILE A 162 -24.74 1.27 -12.28
C ILE A 162 -23.78 0.07 -12.23
N SER A 163 -24.01 -0.96 -13.06
CA SER A 163 -23.10 -2.11 -13.16
C SER A 163 -21.70 -1.71 -13.62
N SER A 164 -21.58 -0.71 -14.49
CA SER A 164 -20.26 -0.18 -14.87
C SER A 164 -19.54 0.49 -13.69
N LEU A 165 -20.26 1.17 -12.78
CA LEU A 165 -19.69 1.76 -11.57
C LEU A 165 -19.25 0.68 -10.56
N GLU A 166 -19.98 -0.43 -10.47
CA GLU A 166 -19.59 -1.58 -9.66
C GLU A 166 -18.28 -2.22 -10.19
N LEU A 167 -18.20 -2.45 -11.50
CA LEU A 167 -16.97 -2.94 -12.13
C LEU A 167 -15.80 -1.97 -11.96
N ASP A 168 -16.03 -0.66 -12.11
CA ASP A 168 -15.02 0.36 -11.83
C ASP A 168 -14.54 0.31 -10.38
N SER A 169 -15.44 0.03 -9.43
CA SER A 169 -15.12 -0.09 -7.99
C SER A 169 -14.25 -1.31 -7.73
N LEU A 170 -14.61 -2.47 -8.29
CA LEU A 170 -13.83 -3.70 -8.19
C LEU A 170 -12.43 -3.56 -8.80
N HIS A 171 -12.34 -2.94 -9.97
CA HIS A 171 -11.04 -2.66 -10.59
C HIS A 171 -10.21 -1.69 -9.74
N LEU A 172 -10.81 -0.68 -9.12
CA LEU A 172 -10.11 0.23 -8.24
C LEU A 172 -9.61 -0.47 -6.95
N ILE A 173 -10.41 -1.38 -6.39
CA ILE A 173 -10.01 -2.25 -5.28
C ILE A 173 -8.77 -3.06 -5.68
N GLU A 174 -8.79 -3.72 -6.84
CA GLU A 174 -7.64 -4.49 -7.35
C GLU A 174 -6.38 -3.63 -7.48
N LEU A 175 -6.52 -2.38 -7.97
CA LEU A 175 -5.41 -1.43 -8.03
C LEU A 175 -4.86 -1.09 -6.63
N PHE A 176 -5.71 -0.87 -5.63
CA PHE A 176 -5.29 -0.64 -4.26
C PHE A 176 -4.63 -1.87 -3.62
N GLU A 177 -5.12 -3.07 -3.88
CA GLU A 177 -4.49 -4.32 -3.43
C GLU A 177 -3.08 -4.49 -4.02
N ASN A 178 -2.95 -4.28 -5.33
CA ASN A 178 -1.67 -4.33 -6.02
C ASN A 178 -0.70 -3.28 -5.49
N LEU A 179 -1.19 -2.09 -5.16
CA LEU A 179 -0.42 -1.02 -4.55
C LEU A 179 0.02 -1.39 -3.11
N LYS A 180 -0.87 -1.91 -2.27
CA LYS A 180 -0.60 -2.40 -0.91
C LYS A 180 0.49 -3.49 -0.92
N LYS A 181 0.38 -4.44 -1.85
CA LYS A 181 1.37 -5.51 -2.07
C LYS A 181 2.73 -4.94 -2.52
N SER A 182 2.71 -3.96 -3.41
CA SER A 182 3.92 -3.26 -3.87
C SER A 182 4.63 -2.56 -2.72
N PHE A 183 3.91 -1.82 -1.88
CA PHE A 183 4.48 -1.19 -0.69
C PHE A 183 5.07 -2.20 0.30
N HIS A 184 4.35 -3.30 0.57
CA HIS A 184 4.83 -4.34 1.49
C HIS A 184 6.14 -4.98 0.99
N ASN A 185 6.18 -5.37 -0.28
CA ASN A 185 7.37 -5.97 -0.90
C ASN A 185 8.57 -5.03 -0.86
N LYS A 186 8.35 -3.73 -1.08
CA LYS A 186 9.41 -2.72 -0.99
C LYS A 186 9.92 -2.51 0.43
N ALA A 187 9.03 -2.49 1.42
CA ALA A 187 9.42 -2.33 2.82
C ALA A 187 10.40 -3.42 3.31
N LEU A 188 10.28 -4.65 2.80
CA LEU A 188 11.17 -5.76 3.12
C LEU A 188 12.62 -5.52 2.66
N THR A 189 12.83 -4.72 1.62
CA THR A 189 14.17 -4.46 1.06
C THR A 189 15.04 -3.58 1.95
N PHE A 190 14.46 -2.81 2.88
CA PHE A 190 15.21 -1.89 3.74
C PHE A 190 16.04 -2.60 4.80
N LYS A 191 15.60 -3.76 5.31
CA LYS A 191 16.34 -4.48 6.36
C LYS A 191 17.73 -4.94 5.87
N PRO A 192 17.88 -5.63 4.72
CA PRO A 192 19.18 -5.94 4.15
C PRO A 192 20.07 -4.70 3.95
N ILE A 193 19.50 -3.60 3.45
CA ILE A 193 20.26 -2.36 3.19
C ILE A 193 20.84 -1.79 4.49
N LYS A 194 20.05 -1.70 5.57
CA LYS A 194 20.53 -1.24 6.89
C LYS A 194 21.65 -2.11 7.43
N ILE A 195 21.50 -3.43 7.30
CA ILE A 195 22.51 -4.40 7.74
C ILE A 195 23.82 -4.19 6.96
N THR A 196 23.74 -4.01 5.64
CA THR A 196 24.92 -3.72 4.82
C THR A 196 25.62 -2.43 5.24
N ILE A 197 24.87 -1.34 5.49
CA ILE A 197 25.48 -0.08 5.97
C ILE A 197 26.16 -0.27 7.32
N PHE A 198 25.53 -1.01 8.24
CA PHE A 198 26.16 -1.35 9.52
C PHE A 198 27.47 -2.10 9.30
N PHE A 199 27.50 -3.12 8.43
CA PHE A 199 28.74 -3.81 8.08
C PHE A 199 29.79 -2.89 7.45
N LEU A 200 29.40 -1.89 6.66
CA LEU A 200 30.34 -0.90 6.10
C LEU A 200 30.95 -0.01 7.19
N MET A 201 30.18 0.42 8.18
CA MET A 201 30.66 1.20 9.32
C MET A 201 31.73 0.42 10.10
N PHE A 202 31.44 -0.83 10.49
CA PHE A 202 32.44 -1.68 11.16
C PHE A 202 33.60 -2.03 10.22
N GLY A 203 33.31 -2.32 8.96
CA GLY A 203 34.29 -2.64 7.94
C GLY A 203 35.32 -1.53 7.76
N LEU A 204 34.88 -0.27 7.77
CA LEU A 204 35.76 0.90 7.68
C LEU A 204 36.72 0.97 8.86
N PHE A 205 36.21 0.78 10.07
CA PHE A 205 37.04 0.78 11.27
C PHE A 205 38.13 -0.31 11.21
N PHE A 206 37.73 -1.55 10.94
CA PHE A 206 38.66 -2.70 10.99
C PHE A 206 39.61 -2.79 9.79
N ASN A 207 39.16 -2.40 8.59
CA ASN A 207 39.97 -2.56 7.38
C ASN A 207 40.76 -1.31 6.99
N VAL A 208 40.37 -0.12 7.47
CA VAL A 208 41.01 1.14 7.07
C VAL A 208 41.63 1.86 8.27
N ILE A 209 40.81 2.21 9.28
CA ILE A 209 41.26 3.01 10.42
C ILE A 209 42.29 2.25 11.27
N TYR A 210 41.99 1.00 11.59
CA TYR A 210 42.85 0.17 12.45
C TYR A 210 44.22 -0.15 11.79
N PRO A 211 44.31 -0.58 10.52
CA PRO A 211 45.61 -0.76 9.84
C PRO A 211 46.40 0.53 9.71
N LEU A 212 45.77 1.63 9.31
CA LEU A 212 46.45 2.93 9.20
C LEU A 212 46.97 3.43 10.55
N HIS A 213 46.38 3.02 11.67
CA HIS A 213 46.86 3.36 13.00
C HIS A 213 48.30 2.88 13.28
N PHE A 214 48.75 1.79 12.66
CA PHE A 214 50.11 1.27 12.85
C PHE A 214 51.20 2.02 12.05
N LEU A 215 50.84 2.79 11.02
CA LEU A 215 51.82 3.39 10.09
C LEU A 215 52.38 4.77 10.54
N PRO A 216 53.66 5.10 10.34
CA PRO A 216 54.73 4.24 9.87
C PRO A 216 55.33 3.43 11.02
N LEU A 217 55.57 2.14 10.78
CA LEU A 217 56.43 1.31 11.63
C LEU A 217 57.89 1.55 11.24
N LYS A 218 58.80 1.53 12.21
CA LYS A 218 60.23 1.60 11.89
C LYS A 218 60.67 0.30 11.21
N ILE A 219 61.68 0.41 10.35
CA ILE A 219 62.25 -0.72 9.61
C ILE A 219 62.72 -1.79 10.61
N ASN A 220 62.30 -3.04 10.40
CA ASN A 220 62.56 -4.20 11.27
C ASN A 220 61.83 -4.22 12.64
N GLU A 221 60.89 -3.31 12.91
CA GLU A 221 60.02 -3.43 14.08
C GLU A 221 58.75 -4.22 13.74
N ASN A 222 58.42 -5.19 14.59
CA ASN A 222 57.14 -5.89 14.52
C ASN A 222 56.02 -5.02 15.10
N PRO A 223 54.78 -5.10 14.57
CA PRO A 223 53.66 -4.38 15.13
C PRO A 223 53.43 -4.82 16.58
N VAL A 224 53.60 -3.89 17.52
CA VAL A 224 53.24 -4.11 18.91
C VAL A 224 51.73 -3.94 19.01
N LEU A 225 51.02 -5.05 19.24
CA LEU A 225 49.61 -5.00 19.58
C LEU A 225 49.48 -4.19 20.88
N VAL A 226 48.79 -3.06 20.79
CA VAL A 226 48.58 -2.17 21.92
C VAL A 226 47.49 -2.77 22.81
N TYR A 227 47.88 -3.63 23.75
CA TYR A 227 46.95 -4.29 24.68
C TYR A 227 46.47 -3.38 25.82
N THR A 228 47.09 -2.20 26.01
CA THR A 228 46.77 -1.25 27.08
C THR A 228 46.00 -0.04 26.56
N LEU A 229 44.82 0.21 27.12
CA LEU A 229 43.93 1.33 26.79
C LEU A 229 44.62 2.70 26.83
N ASP A 230 45.57 2.92 27.76
CA ASP A 230 46.31 4.18 27.90
C ASP A 230 47.22 4.47 26.70
N ASN A 231 47.92 3.45 26.20
CA ASN A 231 48.77 3.58 25.01
C ASN A 231 47.93 3.76 23.74
N PHE A 232 46.78 3.09 23.66
CA PHE A 232 45.84 3.27 22.55
C PHE A 232 45.33 4.71 22.50
N LEU A 233 44.87 5.25 23.63
CA LEU A 233 44.38 6.64 23.71
C LEU A 233 45.48 7.67 23.43
N LYS A 234 46.71 7.46 23.91
CA LYS A 234 47.84 8.36 23.62
C LYS A 234 48.20 8.41 22.13
N LEU A 235 48.20 7.27 21.44
CA LEU A 235 48.40 7.24 19.99
C LEU A 235 47.18 7.80 19.23
N PHE A 236 45.98 7.63 19.76
CA PHE A 236 44.73 8.12 19.16
C PHE A 236 44.59 9.65 19.26
N PHE A 237 45.08 10.27 20.33
CA PHE A 237 45.15 11.74 20.50
C PHE A 237 46.43 12.39 19.93
N SER A 238 47.27 11.63 19.23
CA SER A 238 48.34 12.19 18.39
C SER A 238 47.76 12.97 17.20
N THR A 239 48.50 13.92 16.63
CA THR A 239 48.08 14.66 15.41
C THR A 239 47.62 13.73 14.28
N LYS A 240 48.28 12.57 14.13
CA LYS A 240 47.88 11.53 13.18
C LYS A 240 46.55 10.90 13.54
N GLY A 241 46.37 10.48 14.80
CA GLY A 241 45.15 9.87 15.29
C GLY A 241 43.96 10.84 15.21
N PHE A 242 44.20 12.13 15.48
CA PHE A 242 43.21 13.19 15.28
C PHE A 242 42.74 13.29 13.83
N LEU A 243 43.66 13.33 12.86
CA LEU A 243 43.30 13.36 11.43
C LEU A 243 42.52 12.10 11.02
N LEU A 244 42.94 10.93 11.51
CA LEU A 244 42.26 9.67 11.22
C LEU A 244 40.85 9.62 11.83
N LEU A 245 40.69 10.12 13.05
CA LEU A 245 39.41 10.25 13.72
C LEU A 245 38.50 11.23 12.99
N LEU A 246 39.03 12.36 12.52
CA LEU A 246 38.26 13.34 11.75
C LEU A 246 37.74 12.72 10.44
N LEU A 247 38.59 11.96 9.73
CA LEU A 247 38.19 11.22 8.53
C LEU A 247 37.13 10.16 8.87
N PHE A 248 37.33 9.40 9.94
CA PHE A 248 36.38 8.40 10.39
C PHE A 248 35.01 9.01 10.70
N LEU A 249 34.96 10.07 11.51
CA LEU A 249 33.72 10.78 11.85
C LEU A 249 33.02 11.34 10.63
N PHE A 250 33.76 11.84 9.65
CA PHE A 250 33.18 12.35 8.41
C PHE A 250 32.49 11.23 7.61
N ILE A 251 33.15 10.09 7.41
CA ILE A 251 32.59 8.96 6.67
C ILE A 251 31.44 8.31 7.45
N GLU A 252 31.59 8.13 8.76
CA GLU A 252 30.54 7.63 9.64
C GLU A 252 29.31 8.55 9.63
N GLY A 253 29.52 9.87 9.61
CA GLY A 253 28.45 10.85 9.46
C GLY A 253 27.63 10.63 8.19
N ILE A 254 28.28 10.27 7.07
CA ILE A 254 27.60 9.93 5.82
C ILE A 254 26.78 8.64 5.98
N PHE A 255 27.33 7.59 6.58
CA PHE A 255 26.57 6.34 6.80
C PHE A 255 25.37 6.55 7.74
N ILE A 256 25.55 7.31 8.82
CA ILE A 256 24.47 7.69 9.74
C ILE A 256 23.38 8.48 9.01
N TYR A 257 23.76 9.44 8.16
CA TYR A 257 22.80 10.17 7.33
C TYR A 257 21.96 9.22 6.47
N PHE A 258 22.57 8.25 5.81
CA PHE A 258 21.84 7.27 5.00
C PHE A 258 20.96 6.33 5.83
N LEU A 259 21.38 5.95 7.04
CA LEU A 259 20.52 5.21 7.96
C LEU A 259 19.26 6.01 8.35
N ILE A 260 19.43 7.30 8.64
CA ILE A 260 18.30 8.21 8.91
C ILE A 260 17.41 8.34 7.67
N PHE A 261 18.00 8.45 6.48
CA PHE A 261 17.26 8.54 5.23
C PHE A 261 16.41 7.28 4.98
N ILE A 262 16.97 6.08 5.20
CA ILE A 262 16.22 4.82 5.11
C ILE A 262 15.06 4.80 6.10
N TYR A 263 15.29 5.24 7.35
CA TYR A 263 14.23 5.30 8.35
C TYR A 263 13.07 6.21 7.90
N LYS A 264 13.37 7.38 7.32
CA LYS A 264 12.35 8.29 6.77
C LYS A 264 11.55 7.62 5.65
N ILE A 265 12.23 6.99 4.70
CA ILE A 265 11.58 6.27 3.58
C ILE A 265 10.67 5.17 4.12
N GLU A 266 11.18 4.29 4.98
CA GLU A 266 10.42 3.18 5.57
C GLU A 266 9.19 3.68 6.33
N LYS A 267 9.33 4.76 7.11
CA LYS A 267 8.20 5.36 7.83
C LYS A 267 7.11 5.84 6.87
N LYS A 268 7.48 6.49 5.76
CA LYS A 268 6.51 6.94 4.75
C LYS A 268 5.83 5.75 4.04
N TYR A 269 6.55 4.67 3.72
CA TYR A 269 5.94 3.43 3.22
C TYR A 269 4.93 2.83 4.21
N LYS A 270 5.28 2.71 5.50
CA LYS A 270 4.36 2.23 6.54
C LYS A 270 3.12 3.11 6.67
N SER A 271 3.29 4.43 6.58
CA SER A 271 2.17 5.36 6.59
C SER A 271 1.22 5.15 5.41
N LEU A 272 1.75 4.92 4.20
CA LEU A 272 0.94 4.67 3.01
C LEU A 272 0.21 3.32 3.09
N ILE A 273 0.88 2.26 3.59
CA ILE A 273 0.25 0.95 3.83
C ILE A 273 -0.91 1.08 4.80
N ASN A 274 -0.71 1.80 5.90
CA ASN A 274 -1.75 2.00 6.91
C ASN A 274 -2.88 2.93 6.42
N GLY A 275 -2.62 3.76 5.41
CA GLY A 275 -3.63 4.58 4.74
C GLY A 275 -4.50 3.78 3.76
N ILE A 276 -4.11 2.55 3.40
CA ILE A 276 -4.97 1.60 2.67
C ILE A 276 -5.69 0.74 3.71
N THR A 277 -6.76 1.31 4.25
CA THR A 277 -7.66 0.69 5.20
C THR A 277 -8.53 -0.38 4.53
N ASP A 278 -9.07 -1.31 5.33
CA ASP A 278 -9.86 -2.43 4.80
C ASP A 278 -11.19 -1.98 4.19
N ASP A 279 -11.70 -0.79 4.53
CA ASP A 279 -12.85 -0.17 3.85
C ASP A 279 -12.55 0.07 2.36
N ILE A 280 -11.37 0.61 2.02
CA ILE A 280 -10.98 0.88 0.63
C ILE A 280 -10.99 -0.39 -0.21
N LEU A 281 -10.79 -1.54 0.43
CA LEU A 281 -10.73 -2.86 -0.17
C LEU A 281 -12.08 -3.59 -0.16
N ASP A 282 -13.11 -3.04 0.47
CA ASP A 282 -14.45 -3.61 0.51
C ASP A 282 -15.38 -2.86 -0.46
N VAL A 283 -15.98 -3.57 -1.40
CA VAL A 283 -16.94 -3.02 -2.37
C VAL A 283 -18.15 -2.38 -1.67
N LYS A 284 -18.53 -2.90 -0.51
CA LYS A 284 -19.66 -2.38 0.28
C LYS A 284 -19.40 -0.99 0.83
N SER A 285 -18.14 -0.58 0.96
CA SER A 285 -17.79 0.78 1.36
C SER A 285 -18.06 1.82 0.26
N TYR A 286 -18.14 1.38 -0.99
CA TYR A 286 -18.44 2.24 -2.14
C TYR A 286 -19.94 2.39 -2.34
N SER A 287 -20.71 1.32 -2.11
CA SER A 287 -22.17 1.31 -2.12
C SER A 287 -22.69 0.14 -1.31
N SER A 288 -23.70 0.36 -0.47
CA SER A 288 -24.41 -0.73 0.23
C SER A 288 -25.15 -1.67 -0.74
N PHE A 289 -25.41 -1.23 -1.96
CA PHE A 289 -26.15 -1.97 -2.98
C PHE A 289 -25.26 -2.85 -3.87
N PHE A 290 -23.94 -2.76 -3.74
CA PHE A 290 -23.00 -3.60 -4.48
C PHE A 290 -22.76 -4.93 -3.75
N HIS A 291 -22.61 -5.99 -4.53
CA HIS A 291 -22.48 -7.34 -3.99
C HIS A 291 -21.05 -7.83 -4.19
N ASN A 292 -20.49 -8.48 -3.17
CA ASN A 292 -19.26 -9.27 -3.36
C ASN A 292 -19.67 -10.54 -4.13
N ASN A 293 -19.29 -10.61 -5.40
CA ASN A 293 -19.35 -11.85 -6.18
C ASN A 293 -18.42 -12.92 -5.61
#